data_AF-A0A031I6U9-F1
#
_entry.id   AF-A0A031I6U9-F1
#
_cell.length_a   1.000
_cell.length_b   1.000
_cell.length_c   1.000
_cell.angle_alpha   90.00
_cell.angle_beta   90.00
_cell.angle_gamma   90.00
#
_symmetry.space_group_name_H-M   'P 1'
#
loop_
_entity.id
_entity.type
_entity.pdbx_description
1 polymer ?
#
loop_
_entity_poly.entity_id
_entity_poly.type
_entity_poly.pdbx_seq_one_letter_code
_entity_poly.pdbx_strand_id
1 'polypeptide(L)'
;MVRSVLIGVALIAALPVAAQTTTSAPSTAEQQRDDAVAAQTAPETAAANQHVDAVARFDTGAVTAVNAANEARYQRDVRRYRAAMRARRQTIAADTALQADRERAYAMAMADWRDQVAACKRGKSRACKMPSPNPASYM
;
A
#
# COMPACT_ATOMS: atom_id res chain seq x y z
N MET A 1 -4.68 2.72 18.63
CA MET A 1 -5.53 1.77 19.40
C MET A 1 -6.81 2.49 19.75
N VAL A 2 -7.86 2.25 18.98
CA VAL A 2 -9.14 2.99 19.05
C VAL A 2 -9.97 2.41 20.20
N ARG A 3 -10.34 3.27 21.14
CA ARG A 3 -11.08 2.95 22.37
C ARG A 3 -12.57 2.88 22.05
N SER A 4 -13.16 1.72 22.25
CA SER A 4 -14.59 1.47 22.28
C SER A 4 -15.23 2.20 23.47
N VAL A 5 -16.30 2.94 23.23
CA VAL A 5 -17.21 3.42 24.28
C VAL A 5 -18.60 2.89 23.97
N LEU A 6 -18.97 1.85 24.69
CA LEU A 6 -20.35 1.39 24.89
C LEU A 6 -20.85 2.04 26.17
N ILE A 7 -21.87 2.88 26.09
CA ILE A 7 -22.70 3.24 27.25
C ILE A 7 -24.16 3.14 26.79
N GLY A 8 -24.81 2.07 27.25
CA GLY A 8 -26.24 1.92 27.21
C GLY A 8 -26.89 2.74 28.33
N VAL A 9 -28.01 3.38 28.01
CA VAL A 9 -28.88 4.04 28.98
C VAL A 9 -30.26 3.43 28.84
N ALA A 10 -30.80 2.93 29.94
CA ALA A 10 -32.15 2.40 30.03
C ALA A 10 -32.98 3.24 31.02
N LEU A 11 -34.15 3.67 30.52
CA LEU A 11 -35.41 3.96 31.21
C LEU A 11 -35.48 5.09 32.24
N ILE A 12 -36.19 6.16 31.86
CA ILE A 12 -37.26 6.75 32.69
C ILE A 12 -38.48 7.02 31.81
N ALA A 13 -39.61 6.46 32.18
CA ALA A 13 -40.93 6.71 31.62
C ALA A 13 -41.58 7.92 32.31
N ALA A 14 -42.07 8.88 31.53
CA ALA A 14 -43.15 9.80 31.90
C ALA A 14 -43.71 10.49 30.63
N LEU A 15 -44.93 10.15 30.25
CA LEU A 15 -45.84 10.97 29.45
C LEU A 15 -47.03 11.31 30.37
N PRO A 16 -47.90 12.29 30.09
CA PRO A 16 -47.88 13.36 29.09
C PRO A 16 -48.19 14.76 29.71
N VAL A 17 -47.79 15.88 29.10
CA VAL A 17 -48.60 17.12 29.09
C VAL A 17 -48.13 17.99 27.93
N ALA A 18 -49.11 18.53 27.21
CA ALA A 18 -49.01 19.32 26.01
C ALA A 18 -48.11 20.56 26.14
N ALA A 19 -47.19 20.69 25.19
CA ALA A 19 -46.90 21.95 24.50
C ALA A 19 -46.19 21.59 23.20
N GLN A 20 -46.94 21.00 22.25
CA GLN A 20 -46.58 21.20 20.86
C GLN A 20 -46.79 22.69 20.62
N THR A 21 -45.72 23.48 20.73
CA THR A 21 -45.66 24.71 19.95
C THR A 21 -45.78 24.23 18.52
N THR A 22 -47.02 24.24 18.02
CA THR A 22 -47.29 24.27 16.60
C THR A 22 -46.38 25.36 16.06
N THR A 23 -45.30 24.95 15.38
CA THR A 23 -44.61 25.82 14.45
C THR A 23 -45.72 26.33 13.56
N SER A 24 -46.09 27.58 13.78
CA SER A 24 -47.06 28.30 12.98
C SER A 24 -46.69 28.01 11.54
N ALA A 25 -47.65 27.54 10.74
CA ALA A 25 -47.50 27.58 9.30
C ALA A 25 -47.00 29.01 8.97
N PRO A 26 -45.96 29.16 8.12
CA PRO A 26 -45.38 30.46 7.86
C PRO A 26 -46.54 31.39 7.54
N SER A 27 -46.64 32.47 8.32
CA SER A 27 -47.68 33.46 8.04
C SER A 27 -47.49 33.90 6.59
N THR A 28 -48.56 34.14 5.87
CA THR A 28 -48.50 34.60 4.46
C THR A 28 -47.54 35.78 4.27
N ALA A 29 -47.33 36.57 5.32
CA ALA A 29 -46.34 37.66 5.37
C ALA A 29 -44.88 37.18 5.37
N GLU A 30 -44.54 36.10 6.06
CA GLU A 30 -43.18 35.50 6.09
C GLU A 30 -42.84 34.90 4.73
N GLN A 31 -43.79 34.16 4.16
CA GLN A 31 -43.66 33.54 2.83
C GLN A 31 -43.52 34.60 1.73
N GLN A 32 -44.32 35.68 1.78
CA GLN A 32 -44.16 36.81 0.87
C GLN A 32 -42.82 37.52 1.01
N ARG A 33 -42.25 37.55 2.23
CA ARG A 33 -40.94 38.17 2.48
C ARG A 33 -39.81 37.33 1.90
N ASP A 34 -39.87 36.02 2.08
CA ASP A 34 -38.91 35.08 1.52
C ASP A 34 -38.99 35.04 -0.01
N ASP A 35 -40.19 35.07 -0.59
CA ASP A 35 -40.39 35.17 -2.04
C ASP A 35 -39.85 36.49 -2.61
N ALA A 36 -40.02 37.60 -1.89
CA ALA A 36 -39.48 38.90 -2.29
C ALA A 36 -37.95 38.92 -2.24
N VAL A 37 -37.35 38.32 -1.20
CA VAL A 37 -35.88 38.19 -1.07
C VAL A 37 -35.34 37.24 -2.14
N ALA A 38 -36.03 36.12 -2.40
CA ALA A 38 -35.66 35.19 -3.47
C ALA A 38 -35.75 35.86 -4.85
N ALA A 39 -36.79 36.63 -5.13
CA ALA A 39 -36.91 37.38 -6.38
C ALA A 39 -35.82 38.45 -6.54
N GLN A 40 -35.42 39.10 -5.43
CA GLN A 40 -34.38 40.12 -5.44
C GLN A 40 -32.97 39.53 -5.59
N THR A 41 -32.72 38.33 -5.04
CA THR A 41 -31.43 37.64 -5.08
C THR A 41 -31.27 36.65 -6.25
N ALA A 42 -32.38 36.26 -6.89
CA ALA A 42 -32.40 35.32 -8.03
C ALA A 42 -31.45 35.70 -9.18
N PRO A 43 -31.31 36.98 -9.59
CA PRO A 43 -30.39 37.34 -10.66
C PRO A 43 -28.93 37.09 -10.27
N GLU A 44 -28.55 37.42 -9.03
CA GLU A 44 -27.18 37.24 -8.54
C GLU A 44 -26.85 35.76 -8.33
N THR A 45 -27.79 34.97 -7.82
CA THR A 45 -27.60 33.51 -7.70
C THR A 45 -27.54 32.84 -9.07
N ALA A 46 -28.35 33.28 -10.04
CA ALA A 46 -28.25 32.78 -11.42
C ALA A 46 -26.89 33.10 -12.05
N ALA A 47 -26.39 34.32 -11.86
CA ALA A 47 -25.06 34.73 -12.35
C ALA A 47 -23.93 33.94 -11.67
N ALA A 48 -24.01 33.74 -10.35
CA ALA A 48 -23.04 32.93 -9.60
C ALA A 48 -23.04 31.47 -10.07
N ASN A 49 -24.21 30.87 -10.27
CA ASN A 49 -24.33 29.49 -10.76
C ASN A 49 -23.76 29.34 -12.17
N GLN A 50 -24.02 30.30 -13.06
CA GLN A 50 -23.41 30.33 -14.40
C GLN A 50 -21.88 30.41 -14.34
N HIS A 51 -21.35 31.16 -13.38
CA HIS A 51 -19.90 31.29 -13.20
C HIS A 51 -19.26 30.00 -12.65
N VAL A 52 -19.91 29.33 -11.71
CA VAL A 52 -19.49 28.02 -11.19
C VAL A 52 -19.51 26.96 -12.30
N ASP A 53 -20.58 26.94 -13.12
CA ASP A 53 -20.68 26.04 -14.27
C ASP A 53 -19.55 26.27 -15.30
N ALA A 54 -19.20 27.54 -15.55
CA ALA A 54 -18.12 27.89 -16.46
C ALA A 54 -16.75 27.42 -15.92
N VAL A 55 -16.47 27.63 -14.62
CA VAL A 55 -15.23 27.17 -13.97
C VAL A 55 -15.16 25.64 -13.93
N ALA A 56 -16.25 24.98 -13.56
CA ALA A 56 -16.33 23.52 -13.50
C ALA A 56 -16.03 22.88 -14.87
N ARG A 57 -16.52 23.46 -15.98
CA ARG A 57 -16.22 22.96 -17.34
C ARG A 57 -14.73 23.08 -17.69
N PHE A 58 -14.07 24.16 -17.29
CA PHE A 58 -12.62 24.33 -17.52
C PHE A 58 -11.78 23.40 -16.65
N ASP A 59 -12.10 23.26 -15.36
CA ASP A 59 -11.35 22.42 -14.43
C ASP A 59 -11.54 20.92 -14.71
N THR A 60 -12.75 20.49 -15.08
CA THR A 60 -13.02 19.05 -15.28
C THR A 60 -12.14 18.45 -16.38
N GLY A 61 -11.97 19.15 -17.51
CA GLY A 61 -11.14 18.65 -18.62
C GLY A 61 -9.66 18.50 -18.23
N ALA A 62 -9.10 19.51 -17.55
CA ALA A 62 -7.72 19.49 -17.10
C ALA A 62 -7.48 18.42 -16.01
N VAL A 63 -8.39 18.33 -15.04
CA VAL A 63 -8.34 17.34 -13.95
C VAL A 63 -8.45 15.92 -14.51
N THR A 64 -9.38 15.66 -15.43
CA THR A 64 -9.52 14.33 -16.06
C THR A 64 -8.25 13.94 -16.84
N ALA A 65 -7.67 14.86 -17.62
CA ALA A 65 -6.45 14.58 -18.37
C ALA A 65 -5.25 14.28 -17.45
N VAL A 66 -5.07 15.05 -16.38
CA VAL A 66 -4.01 14.83 -15.38
C VAL A 66 -4.22 13.50 -14.66
N ASN A 67 -5.46 13.18 -14.26
CA ASN A 67 -5.78 11.91 -13.60
C ASN A 67 -5.48 10.71 -14.52
N ALA A 68 -5.87 10.78 -15.79
CA ALA A 68 -5.55 9.73 -16.76
C ALA A 68 -4.03 9.55 -16.96
N ALA A 69 -3.29 10.66 -17.03
CA ALA A 69 -1.83 10.62 -17.14
C ALA A 69 -1.16 10.03 -15.89
N ASN A 70 -1.66 10.38 -14.70
CA ASN A 70 -1.18 9.83 -13.43
C ASN A 70 -1.46 8.34 -13.32
N GLU A 71 -2.66 7.90 -13.69
CA GLU A 71 -3.02 6.48 -13.70
C GLU A 71 -2.13 5.69 -14.68
N ALA A 72 -1.89 6.21 -15.88
CA ALA A 72 -1.01 5.57 -16.85
C ALA A 72 0.44 5.45 -16.34
N ARG A 73 0.94 6.48 -15.64
CA ARG A 73 2.26 6.46 -14.98
C ARG A 73 2.30 5.41 -13.87
N TYR A 74 1.30 5.41 -12.98
CA TYR A 74 1.18 4.44 -11.90
C TYR A 74 1.20 3.00 -12.43
N GLN A 75 0.39 2.70 -13.45
CA GLN A 75 0.34 1.36 -14.03
C GLN A 75 1.67 0.94 -14.65
N ARG A 76 2.39 1.86 -15.32
CA ARG A 76 3.74 1.59 -15.83
C ARG A 76 4.71 1.28 -14.69
N ASP A 77 4.67 2.05 -13.62
CA ASP A 77 5.58 1.90 -12.49
C ASP A 77 5.29 0.60 -11.72
N VAL A 78 4.02 0.22 -11.57
CA VAL A 78 3.61 -1.10 -11.04
C VAL A 78 4.14 -2.24 -11.91
N ARG A 79 4.06 -2.14 -13.24
CA ARG A 79 4.62 -3.17 -14.14
C ARG A 79 6.14 -3.28 -13.98
N ARG A 80 6.85 -2.14 -13.92
CA ARG A 80 8.30 -2.09 -13.69
C ARG A 80 8.67 -2.70 -12.35
N TYR A 81 7.96 -2.35 -11.28
CA TYR A 81 8.16 -2.91 -9.96
C TYR A 81 7.96 -4.43 -9.96
N ARG A 82 6.87 -4.93 -10.53
CA ARG A 82 6.60 -6.38 -10.62
C ARG A 82 7.69 -7.12 -11.41
N ALA A 83 8.19 -6.53 -12.49
CA ALA A 83 9.30 -7.10 -13.26
C ALA A 83 10.60 -7.15 -12.43
N ALA A 84 10.94 -6.06 -11.75
CA ALA A 84 12.11 -6.00 -10.87
C ALA A 84 12.03 -7.02 -9.73
N MET A 85 10.84 -7.21 -9.15
CA MET A 85 10.63 -8.21 -8.10
C MET A 85 10.81 -9.65 -8.61
N ARG A 86 10.35 -9.96 -9.83
CA ARG A 86 10.60 -11.28 -10.44
C ARG A 86 12.08 -11.51 -10.70
N ALA A 87 12.77 -10.54 -11.29
CA ALA A 87 14.21 -10.62 -11.53
C ALA A 87 14.98 -10.81 -10.22
N ARG A 88 14.65 -10.04 -9.17
CA ARG A 88 15.28 -10.16 -7.85
C ARG A 88 15.07 -11.55 -7.24
N ARG A 89 13.88 -12.14 -7.36
CA ARG A 89 13.62 -13.51 -6.88
C ARG A 89 14.48 -14.54 -7.61
N GLN A 90 14.68 -14.38 -8.91
CA GLN A 90 15.55 -15.26 -9.69
C GLN A 90 17.01 -15.16 -9.25
N THR A 91 17.52 -13.94 -9.04
CA THR A 91 18.87 -13.72 -8.50
C THR A 91 19.05 -14.35 -7.13
N ILE A 92 18.13 -14.13 -6.20
CA ILE A 92 18.20 -14.73 -4.85
C ILE A 92 18.21 -16.26 -4.92
N ALA A 93 17.38 -16.85 -5.78
CA ALA A 93 17.34 -18.30 -5.96
C ALA A 93 18.67 -18.84 -6.51
N ALA A 94 19.26 -18.17 -7.51
CA ALA A 94 20.56 -18.53 -8.06
C ALA A 94 21.69 -18.40 -7.03
N ASP A 95 21.70 -17.31 -6.26
CA ASP A 95 22.71 -17.08 -5.22
C ASP A 95 22.60 -18.12 -4.09
N THR A 96 21.38 -18.49 -3.71
CA THR A 96 21.14 -19.51 -2.69
C THR A 96 21.63 -20.89 -3.15
N ALA A 97 21.39 -21.24 -4.42
CA ALA A 97 21.90 -22.49 -4.99
C ALA A 97 23.44 -22.50 -5.03
N LEU A 98 24.05 -21.43 -5.52
CA LEU A 98 25.51 -21.28 -5.55
C LEU A 98 26.13 -21.38 -4.16
N GLN A 99 25.48 -20.78 -3.15
CA GLN A 99 25.93 -20.87 -1.77
C GLN A 99 25.86 -22.31 -1.22
N ALA A 100 24.76 -23.03 -1.49
CA ALA A 100 24.65 -24.44 -1.11
C ALA A 100 25.73 -25.31 -1.77
N ASP A 101 26.04 -25.06 -3.05
CA ASP A 101 27.11 -25.76 -3.76
C ASP A 101 28.49 -25.48 -3.15
N ARG A 102 28.77 -24.22 -2.77
CA ARG A 102 30.02 -23.84 -2.06
C ARG A 102 30.15 -24.53 -0.71
N GLU A 103 29.07 -24.60 0.05
CA GLU A 103 29.07 -25.27 1.36
C GLU A 103 29.32 -26.77 1.22
N ARG A 104 28.68 -27.41 0.24
CA ARG A 104 28.92 -28.83 -0.08
C ARG A 104 30.36 -29.06 -0.52
N ALA A 105 30.87 -28.23 -1.42
CA ALA A 105 32.23 -28.31 -1.94
C ALA A 105 33.28 -28.16 -0.81
N TYR A 106 33.06 -27.23 0.10
CA TYR A 106 33.88 -27.08 1.29
C TYR A 106 33.80 -28.32 2.20
N ALA A 107 32.60 -28.85 2.44
CA ALA A 107 32.42 -30.05 3.26
C ALA A 107 33.16 -31.27 2.69
N MET A 108 33.12 -31.45 1.36
CA MET A 108 33.85 -32.52 0.66
C MET A 108 35.37 -32.32 0.75
N ALA A 109 35.86 -31.10 0.50
CA ALA A 109 37.28 -30.79 0.69
C ALA A 109 37.77 -31.07 2.12
N MET A 110 36.96 -30.73 3.13
CA MET A 110 37.27 -31.02 4.53
C MET A 110 37.23 -32.51 4.86
N ALA A 111 36.40 -33.30 4.18
CA ALA A 111 36.39 -34.76 4.32
C ALA A 111 37.69 -35.38 3.76
N ASP A 112 38.06 -35.02 2.53
CA ASP A 112 39.30 -35.49 1.90
C ASP A 112 40.55 -35.07 2.68
N TRP A 113 40.53 -33.86 3.27
CA TRP A 113 41.60 -33.40 4.13
C TRP A 113 41.74 -34.25 5.40
N ARG A 114 40.62 -34.61 6.04
CA ARG A 114 40.65 -35.52 7.21
C ARG A 114 41.21 -36.88 6.84
N ASP A 115 40.84 -37.42 5.67
CA ASP A 115 41.36 -38.69 5.18
C ASP A 115 42.86 -38.63 4.84
N GLN A 116 43.31 -37.52 4.25
CA GLN A 116 44.72 -37.23 4.01
C GLN A 116 45.51 -37.18 5.33
N VAL A 117 45.02 -36.46 6.33
CA VAL A 117 45.65 -36.37 7.65
C VAL A 117 45.70 -37.74 8.32
N ALA A 118 44.61 -38.52 8.26
CA ALA A 118 44.57 -39.87 8.81
C ALA A 118 45.56 -40.81 8.09
N ALA A 119 45.68 -40.72 6.76
CA ALA A 119 46.65 -41.46 5.98
C ALA A 119 48.10 -41.08 6.33
N CYS A 120 48.37 -39.78 6.49
CA CYS A 120 49.68 -39.28 6.91
C CYS A 120 50.06 -39.82 8.30
N LYS A 121 49.14 -39.78 9.27
CA LYS A 121 49.33 -40.34 10.61
C LYS A 121 49.62 -41.85 10.62
N ARG A 122 49.10 -42.59 9.63
CA ARG A 122 49.43 -44.02 9.40
C ARG A 122 50.76 -44.24 8.67
N GLY A 123 51.59 -43.22 8.50
CA GLY A 123 52.91 -43.32 7.88
C GLY A 123 52.91 -43.24 6.35
N LYS A 124 51.78 -42.92 5.69
CA LYS A 124 51.76 -42.75 4.23
C LYS A 124 52.40 -41.41 3.84
N SER A 125 53.71 -41.42 3.62
CA SER A 125 54.52 -40.24 3.29
C SER A 125 54.00 -39.42 2.10
N ARG A 126 53.40 -40.06 1.09
CA ARG A 126 52.74 -39.37 -0.04
C ARG A 126 51.57 -38.50 0.41
N ALA A 127 50.75 -38.98 1.35
CA ALA A 127 49.60 -38.21 1.86
C ALA A 127 50.06 -36.96 2.62
N CYS A 128 51.16 -37.05 3.37
CA CYS A 128 51.74 -35.92 4.10
C CYS A 128 52.27 -34.79 3.20
N LYS A 129 52.70 -35.12 1.97
CA LYS A 129 53.27 -34.16 1.01
C LYS A 129 52.25 -33.62 0.00
N MET A 130 51.06 -34.21 -0.02
CA MET A 130 50.00 -33.81 -0.93
C MET A 130 49.42 -32.46 -0.48
N PRO A 131 49.06 -31.55 -1.39
CA PRO A 131 48.45 -30.27 -1.01
C PRO A 131 47.10 -30.49 -0.33
N SER A 132 46.65 -29.49 0.44
CA SER A 132 45.29 -29.48 0.98
C SER A 132 44.27 -29.50 -0.17
N PRO A 133 43.18 -30.28 -0.06
CA PRO A 133 42.10 -30.25 -1.04
C PRO A 133 41.54 -28.83 -1.25
N ASN A 134 41.34 -28.45 -2.50
CA ASN A 134 40.79 -27.15 -2.86
C ASN A 134 39.25 -27.26 -3.01
N PRO A 135 38.44 -26.57 -2.21
CA PRO A 135 36.98 -26.56 -2.36
C PRO A 135 36.51 -26.23 -3.77
N ALA A 136 37.20 -25.37 -4.51
CA ALA A 136 36.81 -25.02 -5.88
C ALA A 136 36.88 -26.19 -6.88
N SER A 137 37.54 -27.30 -6.53
CA SER A 137 37.58 -28.52 -7.37
C SER A 137 36.34 -29.42 -7.21
N TYR A 138 35.44 -29.07 -6.30
CA TYR A 138 34.24 -29.83 -5.92
C TYR A 138 32.93 -29.16 -6.34
N MET A 139 33.03 -27.99 -6.99
CA MET A 139 31.91 -27.25 -7.59
C MET A 139 31.88 -27.50 -9.08
#